data_AF-A0A975XVW5-F1
#
_entry.id   AF-A0A975XVW5-F1
#
_cell.length_a   1.000
_cell.length_b   1.000
_cell.length_c   1.000
_cell.angle_alpha   90.00
_cell.angle_beta   90.00
_cell.angle_gamma   90.00
#
_symmetry.space_group_name_H-M   'P 1'
#
loop_
_entity.id
_entity.type
_entity.pdbx_description
1 polymer ?
#
loop_
_entity_poly.entity_id
_entity_poly.type
_entity_poly.pdbx_seq_one_letter_code
_entity_poly.pdbx_strand_id
1 'polypeptide(L)'
;MSLPLLWQEPLPVFPAPDLVALWRRCPGSPAAPVLLHLGPRTLNLVWGAALEEGLALPLGYAELASLFPHRPPRPEEWEAAIMAVEDQLAPARPRVPSAGRLWCADPLITALTALVAGDAAPALAREALEQCFQRLCQARPGGSAGLPEGPEFAALVLVLRELLHHYGYAGVELVEGDGGAEA
;
A
#
# COMPACT_ATOMS: atom_id res chain seq x y z
N MET A 1 -6.95 -22.39 -20.97
CA MET A 1 -6.03 -22.58 -19.82
C MET A 1 -6.51 -21.63 -18.73
N SER A 2 -7.18 -22.16 -17.71
CA SER A 2 -7.79 -21.36 -16.66
C SER A 2 -6.73 -20.91 -15.66
N LEU A 3 -6.68 -19.61 -15.39
CA LEU A 3 -5.91 -19.02 -14.29
C LEU A 3 -6.45 -19.53 -12.94
N PRO A 4 -5.61 -19.63 -11.88
CA PRO A 4 -6.03 -20.13 -10.58
C PRO A 4 -7.15 -19.26 -9.97
N LEU A 5 -8.02 -19.90 -9.19
CA LEU A 5 -9.27 -19.36 -8.63
C LEU A 5 -9.10 -18.37 -7.45
N LEU A 6 -7.92 -17.78 -7.25
CA LEU A 6 -7.63 -16.82 -6.16
C LEU A 6 -7.69 -15.33 -6.62
N TRP A 7 -8.13 -15.08 -7.86
CA TRP A 7 -7.93 -13.79 -8.54
C TRP A 7 -9.24 -13.19 -9.07
N GLN A 8 -10.38 -13.69 -8.62
CA GLN A 8 -11.73 -13.16 -8.91
C GLN A 8 -12.56 -13.00 -7.63
N GLU A 9 -11.92 -12.57 -6.54
CA GLU A 9 -12.68 -12.21 -5.35
C GLU A 9 -13.50 -10.95 -5.67
N PRO A 10 -14.82 -10.93 -5.36
CA PRO A 10 -15.57 -9.68 -5.38
C PRO A 10 -14.89 -8.67 -4.44
N LEU A 11 -15.13 -7.37 -4.67
CA LEU A 11 -14.72 -6.32 -3.72
C LEU A 11 -15.04 -6.82 -2.30
N PRO A 12 -14.06 -6.89 -1.38
CA PRO A 12 -14.30 -7.48 -0.07
C PRO A 12 -15.50 -6.78 0.57
N VAL A 13 -16.41 -7.57 1.15
CA VAL A 13 -17.49 -7.00 1.97
C VAL A 13 -16.81 -6.37 3.17
N PHE A 14 -16.85 -5.05 3.22
CA PHE A 14 -16.18 -4.31 4.27
C PHE A 14 -16.89 -4.47 5.62
N PRO A 15 -16.11 -4.56 6.71
CA PRO A 15 -14.65 -4.72 6.75
C PRO A 15 -14.21 -6.16 6.42
N ALA A 16 -13.03 -6.33 5.77
CA ALA A 16 -12.48 -7.66 5.53
C ALA A 16 -12.26 -8.37 6.88
N PRO A 17 -12.96 -9.50 7.17
CA PRO A 17 -13.02 -10.07 8.51
C PRO A 17 -11.66 -10.49 9.09
N ASP A 18 -10.73 -10.85 8.21
CA ASP A 18 -9.35 -11.20 8.51
C ASP A 18 -8.54 -10.00 9.03
N LEU A 19 -8.65 -8.83 8.40
CA LEU A 19 -7.98 -7.60 8.84
C LEU A 19 -8.44 -7.14 10.22
N VAL A 20 -9.75 -7.22 10.48
CA VAL A 20 -10.33 -6.85 11.79
C VAL A 20 -9.88 -7.81 12.89
N ALA A 21 -9.88 -9.12 12.59
CA ALA A 21 -9.44 -10.13 13.55
C ALA A 21 -7.93 -10.03 13.85
N LEU A 22 -7.13 -9.75 12.82
CA LEU A 22 -5.70 -9.51 12.94
C LEU A 22 -5.42 -8.28 13.80
N TRP A 23 -6.10 -7.17 13.53
CA TRP A 23 -5.96 -5.94 14.31
C TRP A 23 -6.31 -6.10 15.79
N ARG A 24 -7.42 -6.78 16.11
CA ARG A 24 -7.86 -6.98 17.50
C ARG A 24 -6.86 -7.76 18.35
N ARG A 25 -5.92 -8.47 17.73
CA ARG A 25 -4.88 -9.25 18.41
C ARG A 25 -3.63 -8.42 18.71
N CYS A 26 -3.56 -7.17 18.27
CA CYS A 26 -2.34 -6.37 18.35
C CYS A 26 -2.36 -5.49 19.61
N PRO A 27 -1.49 -5.77 20.60
CA PRO A 27 -1.44 -5.00 21.83
C PRO A 27 -1.00 -3.55 21.56
N GLY A 28 -1.58 -2.59 22.28
CA GLY A 28 -1.23 -1.16 22.13
C GLY A 28 -1.86 -0.45 20.94
N SER A 29 -2.82 -1.10 20.26
CA SER A 29 -3.60 -0.53 19.16
C SER A 29 -4.24 0.83 19.56
N PRO A 30 -4.10 1.89 18.75
CA PRO A 30 -4.76 3.16 19.01
C PRO A 30 -6.29 2.99 19.10
N ALA A 31 -6.94 3.86 19.85
CA ALA A 31 -8.39 3.79 20.12
C ALA A 31 -9.25 3.89 18.84
N ALA A 32 -8.73 4.50 17.78
CA ALA A 32 -9.37 4.60 16.47
C ALA A 32 -8.30 4.54 15.36
N PRO A 33 -7.89 3.32 14.94
CA PRO A 33 -6.91 3.17 13.86
C PRO A 33 -7.49 3.52 12.49
N VAL A 34 -6.60 3.67 11.53
CA VAL A 34 -6.90 3.55 10.10
C VAL A 34 -6.07 2.41 9.55
N LEU A 35 -6.73 1.31 9.18
CA LEU A 35 -6.10 0.14 8.59
C LEU A 35 -6.01 0.28 7.09
N LEU A 36 -4.86 -0.07 6.54
CA LEU A 36 -4.56 -0.13 5.13
C LEU A 36 -4.54 -1.58 4.68
N HIS A 37 -5.19 -1.84 3.55
CA HIS A 37 -4.93 -3.01 2.73
C HIS A 37 -4.78 -2.60 1.26
N LEU A 38 -3.67 -2.97 0.64
CA LEU A 38 -3.37 -2.67 -0.75
C LEU A 38 -3.26 -3.96 -1.56
N GLY A 39 -4.39 -4.35 -2.15
CA GLY A 39 -4.49 -5.52 -2.99
C GLY A 39 -4.12 -5.25 -4.46
N PRO A 40 -4.16 -6.28 -5.31
CA PRO A 40 -3.81 -6.16 -6.73
C PRO A 40 -4.76 -5.25 -7.52
N ARG A 41 -6.01 -5.08 -7.06
CA ARG A 41 -7.04 -4.29 -7.76
C ARG A 41 -7.65 -3.15 -6.93
N THR A 42 -7.44 -3.17 -5.61
CA THR A 42 -8.13 -2.25 -4.71
C THR A 42 -7.22 -1.75 -3.61
N LEU A 43 -7.38 -0.46 -3.31
CA LEU A 43 -6.90 0.17 -2.10
C LEU A 43 -8.07 0.27 -1.12
N ASN A 44 -7.89 -0.31 0.06
CA ASN A 44 -8.91 -0.42 1.07
C ASN A 44 -8.42 0.27 2.35
N LEU A 45 -9.25 1.18 2.89
CA LEU A 45 -9.05 1.81 4.18
C LEU A 45 -10.22 1.49 5.09
N VAL A 46 -9.94 1.10 6.33
CA VAL A 46 -10.96 0.83 7.35
C VAL A 46 -10.60 1.59 8.61
N TRP A 47 -11.55 2.26 9.24
CA TRP A 47 -11.30 3.04 10.45
C TRP A 47 -12.46 2.99 11.44
N GLY A 48 -12.24 3.59 12.60
CA GLY A 48 -13.16 3.57 13.73
C GLY A 48 -12.70 2.60 14.81
N ALA A 49 -13.23 2.77 16.02
CA ALA A 49 -12.84 1.96 17.17
C ALA A 49 -13.22 0.49 17.00
N ALA A 50 -14.31 0.21 16.26
CA ALA A 50 -14.77 -1.12 15.92
C ALA A 50 -14.44 -1.53 14.48
N LEU A 51 -13.72 -0.70 13.72
CA LEU A 51 -13.41 -0.86 12.30
C LEU A 51 -14.67 -0.94 11.42
N GLU A 52 -15.63 -0.07 11.73
CA GLU A 52 -16.98 -0.05 11.17
C GLU A 52 -17.14 0.86 9.94
N GLU A 53 -16.22 1.80 9.74
CA GLU A 53 -16.20 2.70 8.59
C GLU A 53 -15.14 2.26 7.58
N GLY A 54 -15.39 2.51 6.29
CA GLY A 54 -14.45 2.10 5.26
C GLY A 54 -14.58 2.82 3.93
N LEU A 55 -13.49 2.74 3.17
CA LEU A 55 -13.35 3.25 1.82
C LEU A 55 -12.64 2.19 0.96
N ALA A 56 -13.22 1.90 -0.20
CA ALA A 56 -12.60 1.08 -1.24
C ALA A 56 -12.41 1.95 -2.49
N LEU A 57 -11.20 1.95 -3.03
CA LEU A 57 -10.87 2.62 -4.28
C LEU A 57 -10.38 1.59 -5.30
N PRO A 58 -10.71 1.75 -6.59
CA PRO A 58 -10.18 0.90 -7.67
C PRO A 58 -8.73 1.27 -7.98
N LEU A 59 -7.86 1.15 -6.96
CA LEU A 59 -6.45 1.51 -6.97
C LEU A 59 -5.64 0.33 -6.44
N GLY A 60 -5.44 -0.68 -7.28
CA GLY A 60 -4.56 -1.80 -6.96
C GLY A 60 -3.21 -1.71 -7.66
N TYR A 61 -2.19 -2.30 -7.04
CA TYR A 61 -0.83 -2.27 -7.61
C TYR A 61 -0.75 -2.97 -8.97
N ALA A 62 -1.52 -4.04 -9.22
CA ALA A 62 -1.48 -4.76 -10.49
C ALA A 62 -2.28 -4.03 -11.59
N GLU A 63 -3.37 -3.35 -11.21
CA GLU A 63 -4.14 -2.54 -12.16
C GLU A 63 -3.32 -1.34 -12.64
N LEU A 64 -2.67 -0.63 -11.70
CA LEU A 64 -1.83 0.51 -12.03
C LEU A 64 -0.53 0.11 -12.75
N ALA A 65 -0.02 -1.12 -12.53
CA ALA A 65 1.17 -1.63 -13.22
C ALA A 65 1.05 -1.58 -14.76
N SER A 66 -0.17 -1.62 -15.30
CA SER A 66 -0.41 -1.50 -16.74
C SER A 66 0.03 -0.16 -17.34
N LEU A 67 0.17 0.88 -16.51
CA LEU A 67 0.67 2.21 -16.92
C LEU A 67 2.20 2.27 -17.03
N PHE A 68 2.91 1.19 -16.67
CA PHE A 68 4.37 1.09 -16.71
C PHE A 68 4.85 0.02 -17.69
N PRO A 69 4.70 0.22 -19.02
CA PRO A 69 5.15 -0.77 -19.99
C PRO A 69 6.69 -0.89 -20.08
N HIS A 70 7.45 0.08 -19.58
CA HIS A 70 8.92 0.04 -19.56
C HIS A 70 9.51 -0.36 -18.21
N ARG A 71 10.74 -0.89 -18.25
CA ARG A 71 11.54 -1.27 -17.07
C ARG A 71 12.95 -0.69 -17.18
N PRO A 72 13.33 0.27 -16.31
CA PRO A 72 12.46 1.00 -15.38
C PRO A 72 11.43 1.86 -16.10
N PRO A 73 10.36 2.32 -15.40
CA PRO A 73 9.39 3.23 -15.97
C PRO A 73 10.01 4.55 -16.41
N ARG A 74 9.48 5.12 -17.50
CA ARG A 74 9.92 6.41 -18.04
C ARG A 74 9.26 7.58 -17.31
N PRO A 75 9.84 8.80 -17.38
CA PRO A 75 9.25 9.98 -16.75
C PRO A 75 7.79 10.21 -17.12
N GLU A 76 7.44 10.09 -18.41
CA GLU A 76 6.06 10.29 -18.88
C GLU A 76 5.07 9.26 -18.32
N GLU A 77 5.53 8.06 -17.98
CA GLU A 77 4.71 7.00 -17.40
C GLU A 77 4.44 7.27 -15.92
N TRP A 78 5.44 7.79 -15.21
CA TRP A 78 5.26 8.27 -13.83
C TRP A 78 4.24 9.41 -13.78
N GLU A 79 4.35 10.40 -14.65
CA GLU A 79 3.38 11.51 -14.71
C GLU A 79 1.96 11.02 -14.97
N ALA A 80 1.77 10.11 -15.94
CA ALA A 80 0.47 9.53 -16.25
C ALA A 80 -0.10 8.72 -15.07
N ALA A 81 0.75 7.92 -14.41
CA ALA A 81 0.33 7.09 -13.29
C ALA A 81 0.02 7.92 -12.04
N ILE A 82 0.79 8.98 -11.75
CA ILE A 82 0.50 9.93 -10.66
C ILE A 82 -0.87 10.54 -10.88
N MET A 83 -1.13 11.10 -12.07
CA MET A 83 -2.43 11.72 -12.39
C MET A 83 -3.59 10.73 -12.19
N ALA A 84 -3.43 9.47 -12.66
CA ALA A 84 -4.44 8.44 -12.48
C ALA A 84 -4.72 8.10 -11.01
N VAL A 85 -3.68 8.08 -10.16
CA VAL A 85 -3.84 7.85 -8.72
C VAL A 85 -4.47 9.05 -8.03
N GLU A 86 -4.02 10.27 -8.35
CA GLU A 86 -4.54 11.51 -7.78
C GLU A 86 -6.03 11.71 -8.08
N ASP A 87 -6.47 11.43 -9.32
CA ASP A 87 -7.86 11.51 -9.74
C ASP A 87 -8.79 10.60 -8.92
N GLN A 88 -8.26 9.47 -8.43
CA GLN A 88 -9.01 8.54 -7.57
C GLN A 88 -8.94 8.93 -6.09
N LEU A 89 -7.80 9.43 -5.63
CA LEU A 89 -7.58 9.78 -4.22
C LEU A 89 -8.26 11.09 -3.81
N ALA A 90 -8.20 12.13 -4.66
CA ALA A 90 -8.65 13.48 -4.31
C ALA A 90 -10.15 13.58 -3.99
N PRO A 91 -11.07 12.97 -4.77
CA PRO A 91 -12.50 13.04 -4.47
C PRO A 91 -12.88 12.28 -3.19
N ALA A 92 -12.13 11.24 -2.85
CA ALA A 92 -12.40 10.41 -1.68
C ALA A 92 -11.78 10.94 -0.38
N ARG A 93 -10.81 11.86 -0.50
CA ARG A 93 -10.04 12.43 0.61
C ARG A 93 -10.89 12.90 1.80
N PRO A 94 -12.01 13.63 1.64
CA PRO A 94 -12.80 14.13 2.76
C PRO A 94 -13.52 13.04 3.57
N ARG A 95 -13.58 11.80 3.06
CA ARG A 95 -14.32 10.69 3.67
C ARG A 95 -13.52 9.93 4.72
N VAL A 96 -12.21 10.14 4.81
CA VAL A 96 -11.30 9.33 5.62
C VAL A 96 -10.58 10.21 6.63
N PRO A 97 -10.36 9.75 7.89
CA PRO A 97 -9.60 10.47 8.89
C PRO A 97 -8.24 10.94 8.34
N SER A 98 -8.00 12.24 8.38
CA SER A 98 -6.76 12.86 7.93
C SER A 98 -5.70 12.85 9.01
N ALA A 99 -4.45 12.58 8.63
CA ALA A 99 -3.27 12.60 9.51
C ALA A 99 -3.17 11.45 10.51
N GLY A 100 -2.00 11.33 11.14
CA GLY A 100 -1.63 10.19 11.97
C GLY A 100 -0.81 9.16 11.18
N ARG A 101 -1.02 7.88 11.47
CA ARG A 101 -0.35 6.77 10.80
C ARG A 101 -1.36 5.72 10.36
N LEU A 102 -1.07 5.08 9.24
CA LEU A 102 -1.78 3.89 8.79
C LEU A 102 -1.22 2.66 9.48
N TRP A 103 -2.02 1.62 9.58
CA TRP A 103 -1.59 0.33 10.10
C TRP A 103 -1.85 -0.75 9.07
N CYS A 104 -0.89 -1.65 8.90
CA CYS A 104 -0.93 -2.64 7.84
C CYS A 104 -0.31 -3.95 8.31
N ALA A 105 -0.89 -5.06 7.87
CA ALA A 105 -0.30 -6.39 8.07
C ALA A 105 -0.02 -7.12 6.75
N ASP A 106 -0.22 -6.44 5.60
CA ASP A 106 0.01 -7.02 4.29
C ASP A 106 1.48 -7.43 4.13
N PRO A 107 1.78 -8.70 3.81
CA PRO A 107 3.16 -9.17 3.64
C PRO A 107 3.95 -8.40 2.60
N LEU A 108 3.27 -7.86 1.58
CA LEU A 108 3.87 -7.05 0.53
C LEU A 108 4.38 -5.70 1.09
N ILE A 109 3.62 -5.07 1.99
CA ILE A 109 4.02 -3.83 2.65
C ILE A 109 5.12 -4.09 3.68
N THR A 110 5.07 -5.23 4.38
CA THR A 110 6.19 -5.70 5.22
C THR A 110 7.47 -5.87 4.41
N ALA A 111 7.42 -6.54 3.26
CA ALA A 111 8.59 -6.72 2.39
C ALA A 111 9.11 -5.39 1.83
N LEU A 112 8.22 -4.47 1.42
CA LEU A 112 8.60 -3.12 1.02
C LEU A 112 9.30 -2.37 2.15
N THR A 113 8.78 -2.50 3.38
CA THR A 113 9.34 -1.85 4.57
C THR A 113 10.73 -2.39 4.87
N ALA A 114 10.92 -3.72 4.82
CA ALA A 114 12.23 -4.35 4.95
C ALA A 114 13.23 -3.83 3.91
N LEU A 115 12.82 -3.72 2.65
CA LEU A 115 13.66 -3.23 1.56
C LEU A 115 14.05 -1.74 1.69
N VAL A 116 13.14 -0.90 2.18
CA VAL A 116 13.32 0.56 2.19
C VAL A 116 13.85 1.10 3.52
N ALA A 117 13.44 0.49 4.63
CA ALA A 117 13.76 0.92 5.99
C ALA A 117 14.63 -0.09 6.77
N GLY A 118 14.84 -1.31 6.25
CA GLY A 118 15.65 -2.37 6.83
C GLY A 118 14.82 -3.54 7.38
N ASP A 119 15.38 -4.75 7.39
CA ASP A 119 14.67 -6.04 7.66
C ASP A 119 13.85 -6.09 8.96
N ALA A 120 14.24 -5.34 9.98
CA ALA A 120 13.57 -5.30 11.30
C ALA A 120 12.85 -3.96 11.56
N ALA A 121 12.64 -3.13 10.54
CA ALA A 121 11.95 -1.87 10.70
C ALA A 121 10.47 -2.11 11.04
N PRO A 122 9.96 -1.60 12.18
CA PRO A 122 8.57 -1.79 12.57
C PRO A 122 7.59 -0.92 11.75
N ALA A 123 8.12 -0.01 10.93
CA ALA A 123 7.33 0.97 10.22
C ALA A 123 8.02 1.46 8.95
N LEU A 124 7.22 1.86 7.99
CA LEU A 124 7.63 2.59 6.79
C LEU A 124 7.26 4.07 6.93
N ALA A 125 8.26 4.93 7.17
CA ALA A 125 8.06 6.37 7.21
C ALA A 125 7.77 6.94 5.81
N ARG A 126 6.93 7.97 5.73
CA ARG A 126 6.62 8.68 4.48
C ARG A 126 7.88 9.18 3.79
N GLU A 127 8.84 9.72 4.54
CA GLU A 127 10.11 10.22 4.01
C GLU A 127 10.97 9.11 3.40
N ALA A 128 10.97 7.91 3.99
CA ALA A 128 11.73 6.77 3.48
C ALA A 128 11.09 6.24 2.18
N LEU A 129 9.76 6.19 2.13
CA LEU A 129 9.03 5.84 0.91
C LEU A 129 9.26 6.87 -0.21
N GLU A 130 9.25 8.17 0.11
CA GLU A 130 9.55 9.22 -0.86
C GLU A 130 10.97 9.06 -1.42
N GLN A 131 11.97 8.77 -0.58
CA GLN A 131 13.33 8.49 -1.05
C GLN A 131 13.40 7.26 -1.97
N CYS A 132 12.64 6.21 -1.65
CA CYS A 132 12.52 5.03 -2.52
C CYS A 132 11.92 5.42 -3.89
N PHE A 133 10.82 6.17 -3.88
CA PHE A 133 10.19 6.68 -5.10
C PHE A 133 11.15 7.51 -5.96
N GLN A 134 11.89 8.46 -5.36
CA GLN A 134 12.87 9.27 -6.08
C GLN A 134 13.97 8.43 -6.75
N ARG A 135 14.41 7.35 -6.09
CA ARG A 135 15.38 6.39 -6.67
C ARG A 135 14.79 5.64 -7.86
N LEU A 136 13.50 5.29 -7.82
CA LEU A 136 12.83 4.65 -8.95
C LEU A 136 12.68 5.59 -10.15
N CYS A 137 12.33 6.86 -9.92
CA CYS A 137 12.25 7.87 -11.00
C CYS A 137 13.62 8.14 -11.66
N GLN A 138 14.72 7.96 -10.93
CA GLN A 138 16.08 8.16 -11.42
C GLN A 138 16.73 6.87 -11.95
N ALA A 139 16.04 5.72 -11.83
CA ALA A 139 16.58 4.44 -12.23
C ALA A 139 16.87 4.41 -13.74
N ARG A 140 17.92 3.68 -14.11
CA ARG A 140 18.30 3.46 -15.51
C ARG A 140 18.27 1.97 -15.83
N PRO A 141 18.01 1.59 -17.09
CA PRO A 141 18.09 0.19 -17.51
C PRO A 141 19.42 -0.45 -17.10
N GLY A 142 19.38 -1.61 -16.44
CA GLY A 142 20.56 -2.36 -16.04
C GLY A 142 21.30 -1.82 -14.80
N GLY A 143 20.65 -0.97 -13.99
CA GLY A 143 21.32 -0.27 -12.90
C GLY A 143 20.39 0.23 -11.79
N SER A 144 19.30 -0.46 -11.47
CA SER A 144 18.61 -0.19 -10.21
C SER A 144 19.52 -0.58 -9.04
N ALA A 145 19.86 0.39 -8.19
CA ALA A 145 20.72 0.22 -7.03
C ALA A 145 20.04 -0.65 -5.93
N GLY A 146 19.77 -1.93 -6.22
CA GLY A 146 19.13 -2.87 -5.31
C GLY A 146 17.60 -2.72 -5.17
N LEU A 147 16.92 -2.05 -6.10
CA LEU A 147 15.45 -1.94 -6.11
C LEU A 147 14.84 -2.77 -7.25
N PRO A 148 13.68 -3.41 -7.07
CA PRO A 148 12.99 -4.06 -8.16
C PRO A 148 12.60 -3.09 -9.29
N GLU A 149 12.90 -3.45 -10.54
CA GLU A 149 12.55 -2.66 -11.74
C GLU A 149 11.17 -3.01 -12.31
N GLY A 150 10.40 -3.84 -11.60
CA GLY A 150 9.11 -4.35 -12.06
C GLY A 150 7.98 -3.30 -11.96
N PRO A 151 7.00 -3.33 -12.88
CA PRO A 151 5.91 -2.36 -12.92
C PRO A 151 4.98 -2.45 -11.69
N GLU A 152 4.80 -3.64 -11.12
CA GLU A 152 4.00 -3.82 -9.89
C GLU A 152 4.68 -3.19 -8.67
N PHE A 153 6.01 -3.24 -8.58
CA PHE A 153 6.76 -2.58 -7.51
C PHE A 153 6.68 -1.05 -7.66
N ALA A 154 6.84 -0.54 -8.88
CA ALA A 154 6.65 0.87 -9.19
C ALA A 154 5.25 1.35 -8.81
N ALA A 155 4.21 0.59 -9.17
CA ALA A 155 2.82 0.88 -8.83
C ALA A 155 2.55 0.83 -7.32
N LEU A 156 3.07 -0.18 -6.62
CA LEU A 156 2.95 -0.31 -5.16
C LEU A 156 3.51 0.93 -4.45
N VAL A 157 4.75 1.31 -4.79
CA VAL A 157 5.42 2.48 -4.21
C VAL A 157 4.63 3.76 -4.52
N LEU A 158 4.14 3.91 -5.74
CA LEU A 158 3.38 5.09 -6.16
C LEU A 158 2.04 5.22 -5.42
N VAL A 159 1.21 4.19 -5.40
CA VAL A 159 -0.10 4.23 -4.71
C VAL A 159 0.10 4.60 -3.25
N LEU A 160 1.07 3.97 -2.58
CA LEU A 160 1.34 4.25 -1.19
C LEU A 160 1.89 5.67 -0.98
N ARG A 161 2.77 6.14 -1.86
CA ARG A 161 3.35 7.49 -1.80
C ARG A 161 2.26 8.55 -1.93
N GLU A 162 1.41 8.45 -2.94
CA GLU A 162 0.31 9.39 -3.14
C GLU A 162 -0.69 9.35 -1.99
N LEU A 163 -1.04 8.15 -1.51
CA LEU A 163 -1.92 8.01 -0.35
C LEU A 163 -1.34 8.73 0.88
N LEU A 164 -0.10 8.42 1.28
CA LEU A 164 0.51 9.04 2.45
C LEU A 164 0.63 10.56 2.29
N HIS A 165 0.99 11.03 1.10
CA HIS A 165 1.17 12.45 0.81
C HIS A 165 -0.15 13.22 0.83
N HIS A 166 -1.13 12.82 0.00
CA HIS A 166 -2.43 13.50 -0.11
C HIS A 166 -3.26 13.34 1.15
N TYR A 167 -3.12 12.21 1.86
CA TYR A 167 -3.88 11.95 3.08
C TYR A 167 -3.17 12.40 4.36
N GLY A 168 -1.97 12.97 4.24
CA GLY A 168 -1.22 13.57 5.33
C GLY A 168 -0.76 12.58 6.40
N TYR A 169 -0.65 11.29 6.07
CA TYR A 169 -0.17 10.27 6.99
C TYR A 169 1.36 10.33 7.10
N ALA A 170 1.88 10.11 8.31
CA ALA A 170 3.32 10.12 8.58
C ALA A 170 4.02 8.83 8.11
N GLY A 171 3.27 7.76 7.85
CA GLY A 171 3.82 6.46 7.46
C GLY A 171 2.83 5.34 7.72
N VAL A 172 3.34 4.12 7.54
CA VAL A 172 2.64 2.86 7.82
C VAL A 172 3.34 2.14 8.96
N GLU A 173 2.61 1.87 10.03
CA GLU A 173 3.04 0.95 11.09
C GLU A 173 2.75 -0.49 10.65
N LEU A 174 3.74 -1.36 10.81
CA LEU A 174 3.53 -2.78 10.59
C LEU A 174 2.93 -3.40 11.83
N VAL A 175 1.94 -4.24 11.55
CA VAL A 175 1.29 -5.07 12.54
C VAL A 175 1.88 -6.46 12.40
N GLU A 176 2.53 -6.95 13.46
CA GLU A 176 2.87 -8.36 13.52
C GLU A 176 1.56 -9.15 13.53
N GLY A 177 1.24 -9.81 12.42
CA GLY A 177 0.33 -10.93 12.50
C GLY A 177 1.02 -11.99 13.36
N ASP A 178 0.34 -12.55 14.37
CA ASP A 178 0.88 -13.72 15.07
C ASP A 178 1.41 -14.65 13.99
N GLY A 179 2.74 -14.77 13.92
CA GLY A 179 3.35 -15.85 13.20
C GLY A 179 2.70 -17.07 13.81
N GLY A 180 1.86 -17.74 13.04
CA GLY A 180 1.39 -19.05 13.40
C GLY A 180 2.64 -19.85 13.67
N ALA A 181 2.99 -19.99 14.95
CA ALA A 181 3.81 -21.07 15.42
C ALA A 181 2.97 -22.32 15.17
N GLU A 182 2.97 -22.80 13.92
CA GLU A 182 2.73 -24.21 13.69
C GLU A 182 3.90 -24.93 14.36
N ALA A 183 3.57 -25.49 15.53
CA ALA A 183 4.39 -26.42 16.29
C ALA A 183 4.57 -27.74 15.53
#